data_AF-A0A819CWL4-F1
#
_entry.id   AF-A0A819CWL4-F1
#
_cell.length_a   1.000
_cell.length_b   1.000
_cell.length_c   1.000
_cell.angle_alpha   90.00
_cell.angle_beta   90.00
_cell.angle_gamma   90.00
#
_symmetry.space_group_name_H-M   'P 1'
#
loop_
_entity.id
_entity.type
_entity.pdbx_description
1 polymer ?
#
loop_
_entity_poly.entity_id
_entity_poly.type
_entity_poly.pdbx_seq_one_letter_code
_entity_poly.pdbx_strand_id
1 'polypeptide(L)'
;MASAAPPSHLSSPAAADIPTLNSYGSLYHSDDIEVLPSTTIINPTIFQSNDSDSAIAHRYKPARTPCLKPHQSETIFAICLFTLGLSLLTYVIVSYWFTHSQISPIIIFICGLMSVTTTNFTTDILRDLTFDVLSGIANDPTKFDEFNDAYINKIHERTDGDDLKRYTRDIYEKILSLQTVQVNTGVQLKDTFHEKIVIVYFWTFSDIHSSNMLQKIIGIDKRYSNSGATIIGVHSPKYEHEKNKSNVRHAIEEQSLPFTVANDNGLQVWKQVGCQIYPTVLVFGPDAYPIFIFEGENHVQHLEAFLPPILAHYKSSVHATPSGSLSIKTSPEDMITNVVKSPTFTYPSHLCITSNGQLCISFAGSNQLILCEIDGKVVEVVGNGHPGMADGEVQQAEF
;
A
#
# COMPACT_ATOMS: atom_id res chain seq x y z
N MET A 1 -5.93 -78.63 14.73
CA MET A 1 -4.55 -78.65 15.28
C MET A 1 -3.63 -78.12 14.19
N ALA A 2 -2.95 -76.99 14.27
CA ALA A 2 -2.80 -75.99 15.32
C ALA A 2 -2.78 -74.60 14.66
N SER A 3 -3.41 -73.65 15.34
CA SER A 3 -3.50 -72.23 15.02
C SER A 3 -2.12 -71.58 15.17
N ALA A 4 -1.60 -70.97 14.11
CA ALA A 4 -0.42 -70.13 14.19
C ALA A 4 -0.80 -68.77 14.80
N ALA A 5 -0.09 -68.41 15.87
CA ALA A 5 -0.27 -67.17 16.63
C ALA A 5 0.05 -65.91 15.78
N PRO A 6 -0.60 -64.77 16.05
CA PRO A 6 -0.29 -63.51 15.39
C PRO A 6 1.04 -62.94 15.93
N PRO A 7 1.85 -62.26 15.08
CA PRO A 7 3.02 -61.53 15.56
C PRO A 7 2.60 -60.23 16.26
N SER A 8 3.35 -59.92 17.30
CA SER A 8 3.28 -58.80 18.23
C SER A 8 3.08 -57.42 17.59
N HIS A 9 2.26 -56.61 18.26
CA HIS A 9 2.17 -55.16 18.08
C HIS A 9 3.54 -54.48 17.98
N LEU A 10 3.85 -53.91 16.82
CA LEU A 10 4.74 -52.75 16.74
C LEU A 10 3.88 -51.49 16.91
N SER A 11 4.18 -50.75 17.98
CA SER A 11 3.70 -49.40 18.24
C SER A 11 4.03 -48.48 17.07
N SER A 12 3.01 -47.77 16.59
CA SER A 12 3.16 -46.59 15.71
C SER A 12 4.09 -45.59 16.40
N PRO A 13 5.05 -44.96 15.70
CA PRO A 13 5.62 -43.72 16.21
C PRO A 13 4.47 -42.70 16.29
N ALA A 14 4.40 -42.00 17.42
CA ALA A 14 3.45 -40.93 17.65
C ALA A 14 3.57 -39.90 16.51
N ALA A 15 2.43 -39.40 16.05
CA ALA A 15 2.38 -38.24 15.17
C ALA A 15 3.21 -37.12 15.82
N ALA A 16 4.32 -36.75 15.18
CA ALA A 16 5.05 -35.57 15.57
C ALA A 16 4.13 -34.37 15.32
N ASP A 17 3.90 -33.58 16.38
CA ASP A 17 3.09 -32.37 16.34
C ASP A 17 3.58 -31.45 15.21
N ILE A 18 2.76 -31.27 14.18
CA ILE A 18 2.97 -30.25 13.16
C ILE A 18 2.72 -28.90 13.85
N PRO A 19 3.70 -27.97 13.89
CA PRO A 19 3.49 -26.68 14.54
C PRO A 19 2.43 -25.89 13.77
N THR A 20 1.42 -25.39 14.48
CA THR A 20 0.38 -24.54 13.93
C THR A 20 0.88 -23.10 13.81
N LEU A 21 0.73 -22.50 12.62
CA LEU A 21 0.99 -21.08 12.42
C LEU A 21 -0.04 -20.24 13.19
N ASN A 22 0.42 -19.23 13.92
CA ASN A 22 -0.47 -18.18 14.42
C ASN A 22 -0.75 -17.14 13.30
N SER A 23 -1.68 -16.21 13.57
CA SER A 23 -2.10 -15.13 12.66
C SER A 23 -1.00 -14.15 12.25
N TYR A 24 0.24 -14.34 12.71
CA TYR A 24 1.43 -13.55 12.40
C TYR A 24 2.54 -14.36 11.73
N GLY A 25 2.31 -15.64 11.40
CA GLY A 25 3.29 -16.48 10.70
C GLY A 25 4.56 -16.82 11.48
N SER A 26 4.61 -16.55 12.79
CA SER A 26 5.76 -16.92 13.62
C SER A 26 5.55 -18.29 14.26
N LEU A 27 6.55 -19.17 14.12
CA LEU A 27 6.64 -20.43 14.86
C LEU A 27 6.81 -20.13 16.35
N TYR A 28 6.09 -20.86 17.22
CA TYR A 28 6.44 -20.94 18.64
C TYR A 28 7.67 -21.85 18.79
N HIS A 29 8.69 -21.36 19.50
CA HIS A 29 9.86 -22.09 20.03
C HIS A 29 10.38 -23.28 19.19
N SER A 30 11.38 -23.01 18.35
CA SER A 30 12.56 -23.88 18.39
C SER A 30 13.59 -23.17 19.26
N ASP A 31 14.18 -23.89 20.21
CA ASP A 31 15.21 -23.35 21.12
C ASP A 31 16.53 -22.99 20.41
N ASP A 32 16.58 -23.09 19.07
CA ASP A 32 17.80 -23.04 18.26
C ASP A 32 17.86 -21.88 17.25
N ILE A 33 16.90 -20.94 17.25
CA ILE A 33 16.89 -19.82 16.28
C ILE A 33 16.85 -18.48 17.01
N GLU A 34 18.02 -17.85 17.12
CA GLU A 34 18.15 -16.46 17.60
C GLU A 34 17.85 -15.51 16.42
N VAL A 35 16.61 -15.00 16.36
CA VAL A 35 16.19 -14.02 15.35
C VAL A 35 16.68 -12.63 15.75
N LEU A 36 17.63 -12.07 15.01
CA LEU A 36 18.07 -10.69 15.22
C LEU A 36 17.15 -9.69 14.49
N PRO A 37 16.70 -8.61 15.15
CA PRO A 37 15.79 -7.64 14.55
C PRO A 37 16.44 -6.82 13.41
N SER A 38 15.68 -6.61 12.33
CA SER A 38 16.09 -6.18 10.99
C SER A 38 16.54 -4.72 10.82
N THR A 39 17.08 -4.04 11.83
CA THR A 39 17.55 -2.65 11.67
C THR A 39 18.89 -2.41 12.35
N THR A 40 19.97 -2.91 11.76
CA THR A 40 21.31 -2.33 11.98
C THR A 40 22.18 -2.54 10.74
N ILE A 41 22.44 -1.46 9.98
CA ILE A 41 23.54 -1.43 9.01
C ILE A 41 24.83 -1.36 9.83
N ILE A 42 25.54 -2.48 9.98
CA ILE A 42 26.86 -2.52 10.60
C ILE A 42 27.89 -2.18 9.51
N ASN A 43 28.53 -1.03 9.63
CA ASN A 43 29.63 -0.62 8.75
C ASN A 43 30.92 -1.35 9.17
N PRO A 44 31.53 -2.22 8.34
CA PRO A 44 32.54 -3.18 8.82
C PRO A 44 33.95 -2.61 8.98
N THR A 45 34.18 -1.29 8.87
CA THR A 45 35.55 -0.74 8.75
C THR A 45 36.23 -0.33 10.06
N ILE A 46 35.67 -0.62 11.24
CA ILE A 46 36.30 -0.23 12.52
C ILE A 46 36.25 -1.39 13.51
N PHE A 47 37.12 -2.37 13.32
CA PHE A 47 37.56 -3.25 14.39
C PHE A 47 39.09 -3.22 14.45
N GLN A 48 39.62 -2.27 15.20
CA GLN A 48 40.90 -2.47 15.88
C GLN A 48 40.61 -2.92 17.30
N SER A 49 41.15 -4.08 17.61
CA SER A 49 41.21 -4.72 18.92
C SER A 49 41.76 -3.77 19.99
N ASN A 50 40.98 -3.59 21.06
CA ASN A 50 41.39 -3.46 22.47
C ASN A 50 40.37 -2.58 23.18
N ASP A 51 39.42 -3.19 23.89
CA ASP A 51 39.20 -2.94 25.32
C ASP A 51 37.93 -3.64 25.79
N SER A 52 38.14 -4.41 26.87
CA SER A 52 37.22 -5.26 27.60
C SER A 52 36.00 -4.54 28.18
N ASP A 53 34.83 -5.17 28.03
CA ASP A 53 33.65 -5.28 28.91
C ASP A 53 33.05 -4.03 29.62
N SER A 54 33.56 -2.83 29.37
CA SER A 54 33.02 -1.58 29.90
C SER A 54 32.36 -0.68 28.83
N ALA A 55 32.54 -0.99 27.55
CA ALA A 55 31.99 -0.22 26.43
C ALA A 55 30.51 -0.50 26.12
N ILE A 56 29.97 -1.65 26.57
CA ILE A 56 28.58 -2.06 26.29
C ILE A 56 27.60 -1.39 27.26
N ALA A 57 27.98 -1.19 28.52
CA ALA A 57 27.12 -0.55 29.53
C ALA A 57 26.99 0.98 29.35
N HIS A 58 27.90 1.63 28.62
CA HIS A 58 27.84 3.08 28.38
C HIS A 58 27.03 3.50 27.15
N ARG A 59 26.59 2.54 26.30
CA ARG A 59 25.77 2.83 25.11
C ARG A 59 24.26 2.93 25.37
N TYR A 60 23.79 2.54 26.55
CA TYR A 60 22.40 2.73 26.99
C TYR A 60 22.31 3.72 28.15
N LYS A 61 22.61 4.99 27.89
CA LYS A 61 22.00 6.08 28.64
C LYS A 61 20.94 6.71 27.73
N PRO A 62 19.67 6.84 28.17
CA PRO A 62 18.70 7.62 27.40
C PRO A 62 19.28 9.02 27.20
N ALA A 63 19.31 9.46 25.94
CA ALA A 63 19.79 10.80 25.60
C ALA A 63 18.96 11.81 26.39
N ARG A 64 19.56 12.41 27.43
CA ARG A 64 19.07 13.70 27.94
C ARG A 64 19.20 14.66 26.77
N THR A 65 18.09 15.27 26.37
CA THR A 65 18.04 16.34 25.38
C THR A 65 19.18 17.33 25.65
N PRO A 66 20.10 17.56 24.70
CA PRO A 66 21.15 18.53 24.92
C PRO A 66 20.50 19.91 25.02
N CYS A 67 20.72 20.61 26.13
CA CYS A 67 20.37 22.01 26.27
C CYS A 67 21.04 22.77 25.11
N LEU A 68 20.26 23.58 24.39
CA LEU A 68 20.75 24.43 23.30
C LEU A 68 21.95 25.26 23.75
N LYS A 69 23.03 25.27 22.96
CA LYS A 69 24.17 26.16 23.18
C LYS A 69 23.67 27.63 23.09
N PRO A 70 24.23 28.59 23.85
CA PRO A 70 23.71 29.96 23.94
C PRO A 70 23.49 30.66 22.57
N HIS A 71 24.36 30.44 21.60
CA HIS A 71 24.21 31.01 20.25
C HIS A 71 23.08 30.36 19.41
N GLN A 72 22.66 29.12 19.71
CA GLN A 72 21.57 28.46 19.00
C GLN A 72 20.19 28.82 19.58
N SER A 73 20.11 29.17 20.87
CA SER A 73 18.89 29.70 21.46
C SER A 73 18.53 31.08 20.90
N GLU A 74 19.52 31.92 20.58
CA GLU A 74 19.28 33.24 19.97
C GLU A 74 18.73 33.13 18.54
N THR A 75 19.27 32.20 17.73
CA THR A 75 18.76 31.94 16.38
C THR A 75 17.35 31.36 16.39
N ILE A 76 17.06 30.42 17.30
CA ILE A 76 15.71 29.86 17.44
C ILE A 76 14.73 30.93 17.93
N PHE A 77 15.14 31.80 18.87
CA PHE A 77 14.31 32.90 19.34
C PHE A 77 14.04 33.92 18.23
N ALA A 78 15.03 34.22 17.38
CA ALA A 78 14.86 35.07 16.21
C ALA A 78 13.92 34.44 15.16
N ILE A 79 14.02 33.14 14.91
CA ILE A 79 13.09 32.41 14.03
C ILE A 79 11.68 32.42 14.62
N CYS A 80 11.52 32.20 15.93
CA CYS A 80 10.22 32.27 16.61
C CYS A 80 9.61 33.68 16.54
N LEU A 81 10.41 34.73 16.74
CA LEU A 81 9.95 36.11 16.58
C LEU A 81 9.58 36.43 15.13
N PHE A 82 10.33 35.88 14.16
CA PHE A 82 10.03 36.04 12.75
C PHE A 82 8.75 35.30 12.34
N THR A 83 8.53 34.07 12.83
CA THR A 83 7.29 33.31 12.57
C THR A 83 6.09 33.94 13.27
N LEU A 84 6.26 34.46 14.50
CA LEU A 84 5.25 35.26 15.19
C LEU A 84 4.95 36.55 14.44
N GLY A 85 5.97 37.23 13.89
CA GLY A 85 5.81 38.40 13.05
C GLY A 85 5.06 38.10 11.75
N LEU A 86 5.38 36.99 11.08
CA LEU A 86 4.68 36.55 9.86
C LEU A 86 3.23 36.16 10.14
N SER A 87 2.96 35.51 11.27
CA SER A 87 1.61 35.13 11.69
C SER A 87 0.78 36.35 12.12
N LEU A 88 1.39 37.34 12.77
CA LEU A 88 0.74 38.63 13.04
C LEU A 88 0.48 39.42 11.75
N LEU A 89 1.42 39.40 10.80
CA LEU A 89 1.26 40.07 9.50
C LEU A 89 0.17 39.41 8.66
N THR A 90 0.13 38.07 8.61
CA THR A 90 -0.98 37.35 7.96
C THR A 90 -2.29 37.61 8.68
N TYR A 91 -2.32 37.63 10.01
CA TYR A 91 -3.51 38.03 10.76
C TYR A 91 -3.97 39.44 10.39
N VAL A 92 -3.06 40.42 10.30
CA VAL A 92 -3.40 41.80 9.92
C VAL A 92 -3.86 41.89 8.46
N ILE A 93 -3.20 41.19 7.53
CA ILE A 93 -3.61 41.15 6.11
C ILE A 93 -4.98 40.51 5.98
N VAL A 94 -5.20 39.39 6.65
CA VAL A 94 -6.47 38.65 6.66
C VAL A 94 -7.56 39.50 7.33
N SER A 95 -7.29 40.14 8.48
CA SER A 95 -8.22 41.07 9.14
C SER A 95 -8.52 42.31 8.29
N TYR A 96 -7.53 42.88 7.60
CA TYR A 96 -7.70 44.02 6.70
C TYR A 96 -8.55 43.65 5.48
N TRP A 97 -8.28 42.47 4.91
CA TRP A 97 -9.07 41.90 3.81
C TRP A 97 -10.49 41.57 4.28
N PHE A 98 -10.67 41.07 5.51
CA PHE A 98 -11.96 40.86 6.15
C PHE A 98 -12.73 42.16 6.43
N THR A 99 -12.05 43.29 6.63
CA THR A 99 -12.71 44.60 6.80
C THR A 99 -13.09 45.27 5.49
N HIS A 100 -12.48 44.88 4.37
CA HIS A 100 -12.65 45.55 3.06
C HIS A 100 -13.31 44.68 1.98
N SER A 101 -13.49 43.37 2.22
CA SER A 101 -14.23 42.49 1.32
C SER A 101 -15.74 42.63 1.53
N GLN A 102 -16.51 42.72 0.43
CA GLN A 102 -17.98 42.74 0.47
C GLN A 102 -18.60 41.34 0.64
N ILE A 103 -17.79 40.28 0.67
CA ILE A 103 -18.27 38.91 0.86
C ILE A 103 -18.16 38.58 2.35
N SER A 104 -19.31 38.34 2.98
CA SER A 104 -19.40 38.09 4.43
C SER A 104 -18.49 36.92 4.84
N PRO A 105 -17.68 37.07 5.91
CA PRO A 105 -16.84 35.99 6.48
C PRO A 105 -17.66 34.74 6.82
N ILE A 106 -18.93 34.96 7.19
CA ILE A 106 -19.90 33.91 7.48
C ILE A 106 -20.18 33.08 6.23
N ILE A 107 -20.22 33.68 5.03
CA ILE A 107 -20.50 32.94 3.79
C ILE A 107 -19.32 32.04 3.44
N ILE A 108 -18.07 32.50 3.54
CA ILE A 108 -16.90 31.64 3.25
C ILE A 108 -16.78 30.50 4.27
N PHE A 109 -17.01 30.80 5.55
CA PHE A 109 -17.00 29.78 6.61
C PHE A 109 -18.16 28.78 6.45
N ILE A 110 -19.36 29.25 6.14
CA ILE A 110 -20.52 28.39 5.84
C ILE A 110 -20.25 27.57 4.57
N CYS A 111 -19.72 28.14 3.50
CA CYS A 111 -19.37 27.40 2.29
C CYS A 111 -18.31 26.32 2.56
N GLY A 112 -17.31 26.63 3.40
CA GLY A 112 -16.29 25.65 3.82
C GLY A 112 -16.89 24.53 4.68
N LEU A 113 -17.75 24.87 5.65
CA LEU A 113 -18.46 23.89 6.47
C LEU A 113 -19.41 23.03 5.66
N MET A 114 -20.23 23.65 4.80
CA MET A 114 -21.14 22.98 3.88
C MET A 114 -20.35 22.01 2.99
N SER A 115 -19.21 22.44 2.44
CA SER A 115 -18.35 21.60 1.59
C SER A 115 -17.77 20.39 2.32
N VAL A 116 -17.39 20.50 3.61
CA VAL A 116 -16.88 19.36 4.38
C VAL A 116 -18.01 18.43 4.81
N THR A 117 -19.18 18.98 5.16
CA THR A 117 -20.35 18.17 5.53
C THR A 117 -20.94 17.42 4.34
N THR A 118 -20.94 18.02 3.15
CA THR A 118 -21.46 17.38 1.94
C THR A 118 -20.56 16.23 1.48
N THR A 119 -19.23 16.36 1.53
CA THR A 119 -18.32 15.27 1.15
C THR A 119 -18.44 14.04 2.06
N ASN A 120 -18.57 14.26 3.38
CA ASN A 120 -18.78 13.16 4.31
C ASN A 120 -20.15 12.49 4.08
N PHE A 121 -21.18 13.30 3.87
CA PHE A 121 -22.53 12.82 3.58
C PHE A 121 -22.58 11.95 2.31
N THR A 122 -21.95 12.40 1.21
CA THR A 122 -21.93 11.64 -0.04
C THR A 122 -21.20 10.30 0.11
N THR A 123 -20.08 10.25 0.84
CA THR A 123 -19.38 8.98 1.04
C THR A 123 -20.13 8.03 1.97
N ASP A 124 -20.75 8.55 3.02
CA ASP A 124 -21.57 7.74 3.93
C ASP A 124 -22.77 7.11 3.19
N ILE A 125 -23.37 7.85 2.24
CA ILE A 125 -24.35 7.28 1.31
C ILE A 125 -23.72 6.14 0.49
N LEU A 126 -22.54 6.36 -0.13
CA LEU A 126 -21.89 5.31 -0.93
C LEU A 126 -21.58 4.06 -0.10
N ARG A 127 -21.17 4.22 1.17
CA ARG A 127 -20.93 3.12 2.10
C ARG A 127 -22.20 2.33 2.40
N ASP A 128 -23.25 3.03 2.86
CA ASP A 128 -24.54 2.41 3.19
C ASP A 128 -25.08 1.62 2.00
N LEU A 129 -25.02 2.23 0.81
CA LEU A 129 -25.51 1.61 -0.41
C LEU A 129 -24.63 0.44 -0.86
N THR A 130 -23.29 0.56 -0.73
CA THR A 130 -22.40 -0.57 -1.04
C THR A 130 -22.65 -1.72 -0.07
N PHE A 131 -22.89 -1.45 1.22
CA PHE A 131 -23.23 -2.47 2.20
C PHE A 131 -24.56 -3.18 1.88
N ASP A 132 -25.62 -2.40 1.62
CA ASP A 132 -26.93 -2.92 1.20
C ASP A 132 -26.78 -3.85 0.00
N VAL A 133 -26.04 -3.39 -1.01
CA VAL A 133 -25.79 -4.14 -2.23
C VAL A 133 -24.97 -5.40 -1.94
N LEU A 134 -23.87 -5.32 -1.21
CA LEU A 134 -23.06 -6.50 -0.86
C LEU A 134 -23.86 -7.56 -0.10
N SER A 135 -24.72 -7.13 0.82
CA SER A 135 -25.59 -8.02 1.59
C SER A 135 -26.61 -8.76 0.70
N GLY A 136 -27.06 -8.13 -0.40
CA GLY A 136 -27.95 -8.74 -1.39
C GLY A 136 -27.22 -9.60 -2.44
N ILE A 137 -26.04 -9.16 -2.88
CA ILE A 137 -25.31 -9.76 -4.01
C ILE A 137 -24.42 -10.94 -3.62
N ALA A 138 -24.07 -11.10 -2.34
CA ALA A 138 -23.34 -12.30 -1.90
C ALA A 138 -24.00 -13.63 -2.36
N ASN A 139 -25.24 -13.61 -2.85
CA ASN A 139 -25.97 -14.76 -3.39
C ASN A 139 -26.10 -14.84 -4.94
N ASP A 140 -25.94 -13.76 -5.72
CA ASP A 140 -26.12 -13.82 -7.20
C ASP A 140 -25.53 -12.61 -7.98
N PRO A 141 -24.29 -12.70 -8.52
CA PRO A 141 -23.67 -11.66 -9.34
C PRO A 141 -24.36 -11.38 -10.68
N THR A 142 -25.22 -12.28 -11.17
CA THR A 142 -25.85 -12.13 -12.51
C THR A 142 -26.91 -11.04 -12.56
N LYS A 143 -27.37 -10.57 -11.40
CA LYS A 143 -28.36 -9.51 -11.25
C LYS A 143 -27.76 -8.11 -11.12
N PHE A 144 -26.49 -7.93 -11.47
CA PHE A 144 -25.81 -6.64 -11.36
C PHE A 144 -26.62 -5.47 -11.91
N ASP A 145 -27.28 -5.61 -13.07
CA ASP A 145 -28.08 -4.53 -13.67
C ASP A 145 -29.23 -4.08 -12.75
N GLU A 146 -29.99 -5.04 -12.19
CA GLU A 146 -31.09 -4.75 -11.24
C GLU A 146 -30.56 -4.01 -9.99
N PHE A 147 -29.39 -4.43 -9.51
CA PHE A 147 -28.76 -3.80 -8.36
C PHE A 147 -28.17 -2.43 -8.67
N ASN A 148 -27.55 -2.26 -9.83
CA ASN A 148 -26.98 -1.00 -10.29
C ASN A 148 -28.09 0.04 -10.46
N ASP A 149 -29.22 -0.35 -11.06
CA ASP A 149 -30.40 0.51 -11.17
C ASP A 149 -30.95 0.88 -9.79
N ALA A 150 -31.10 -0.09 -8.88
CA ALA A 150 -31.54 0.17 -7.51
C ALA A 150 -30.55 1.07 -6.74
N TYR A 151 -29.26 0.88 -6.94
CA TYR A 151 -28.18 1.66 -6.35
C TYR A 151 -28.21 3.11 -6.84
N ILE A 152 -28.26 3.32 -8.15
CA ILE A 152 -28.36 4.63 -8.79
C ILE A 152 -29.65 5.34 -8.35
N ASN A 153 -30.78 4.64 -8.29
CA ASN A 153 -32.04 5.22 -7.80
C ASN A 153 -31.93 5.68 -6.34
N LYS A 154 -31.37 4.85 -5.45
CA LYS A 154 -31.17 5.24 -4.04
C LYS A 154 -30.18 6.40 -3.90
N ILE A 155 -29.18 6.50 -4.77
CA ILE A 155 -28.32 7.68 -4.83
C ILE A 155 -29.15 8.90 -5.17
N HIS A 156 -29.93 8.87 -6.26
CA HIS A 156 -30.75 10.00 -6.69
C HIS A 156 -31.83 10.41 -5.67
N GLU A 157 -32.29 9.49 -4.83
CA GLU A 157 -33.18 9.79 -3.69
C GLU A 157 -32.47 10.57 -2.57
N ARG A 158 -31.16 10.37 -2.40
CA ARG A 158 -30.37 10.92 -1.28
C ARG A 158 -29.47 12.09 -1.67
N THR A 159 -29.18 12.27 -2.95
CA THR A 159 -28.34 13.35 -3.48
C THR A 159 -28.76 13.74 -4.90
N ASP A 160 -28.52 15.00 -5.28
CA ASP A 160 -28.67 15.40 -6.67
C ASP A 160 -27.60 14.68 -7.51
N GLY A 161 -28.01 14.12 -8.66
CA GLY A 161 -27.10 13.41 -9.56
C GLY A 161 -25.93 14.29 -10.05
N ASP A 162 -26.21 15.59 -10.22
CA ASP A 162 -25.19 16.57 -10.62
C ASP A 162 -24.20 16.88 -9.49
N ASP A 163 -24.65 16.84 -8.23
CA ASP A 163 -23.78 17.02 -7.06
C ASP A 163 -22.85 15.82 -6.89
N LEU A 164 -23.32 14.60 -7.13
CA LEU A 164 -22.49 13.41 -7.06
C LEU A 164 -21.43 13.38 -8.17
N LYS A 165 -21.81 13.71 -9.41
CA LYS A 165 -20.86 13.82 -10.52
C LYS A 165 -19.82 14.91 -10.27
N ARG A 166 -20.22 16.03 -9.66
CA ARG A 166 -19.28 17.08 -9.25
C ARG A 166 -18.33 16.56 -8.17
N TYR A 167 -18.85 15.88 -7.15
CA TYR A 167 -18.05 15.30 -6.07
C TYR A 167 -16.99 14.32 -6.59
N THR A 168 -17.36 13.39 -7.48
CA THR A 168 -16.43 12.42 -8.02
C THR A 168 -15.41 13.05 -8.97
N ARG A 169 -15.85 14.02 -9.78
CA ARG A 169 -14.93 14.82 -10.60
C ARG A 169 -13.91 15.56 -9.74
N ASP A 170 -14.32 16.14 -8.62
CA ASP A 170 -13.42 16.85 -7.72
C ASP A 170 -12.40 15.90 -7.05
N ILE A 171 -12.82 14.69 -6.62
CA ILE A 171 -11.89 13.66 -6.13
C ILE A 171 -10.86 13.33 -7.21
N TYR A 172 -11.33 13.11 -8.42
CA TYR A 172 -10.49 12.77 -9.54
C TYR A 172 -9.48 13.88 -9.88
N GLU A 173 -9.93 15.12 -10.04
CA GLU A 173 -9.06 16.26 -10.29
C GLU A 173 -7.99 16.40 -9.20
N LYS A 174 -8.32 16.09 -7.94
CA LYS A 174 -7.30 16.03 -6.89
C LYS A 174 -6.34 14.88 -7.06
N ILE A 175 -6.78 13.66 -7.39
CA ILE A 175 -5.88 12.53 -7.69
C ILE A 175 -4.92 12.89 -8.82
N LEU A 176 -5.41 13.55 -9.89
CA LEU A 176 -4.58 14.05 -10.99
C LEU A 176 -3.53 15.06 -10.54
N SER A 177 -3.85 15.87 -9.53
CA SER A 177 -2.96 16.91 -9.01
C SER A 177 -1.88 16.36 -8.06
N LEU A 178 -2.04 15.12 -7.58
CA LEU A 178 -1.06 14.49 -6.69
C LEU A 178 0.27 14.23 -7.39
N GLN A 179 1.34 14.17 -6.60
CA GLN A 179 2.64 13.78 -7.11
C GLN A 179 2.61 12.33 -7.58
N THR A 180 2.73 12.10 -8.88
CA THR A 180 2.86 10.76 -9.44
C THR A 180 4.27 10.20 -9.17
N VAL A 181 4.34 9.02 -8.55
CA VAL A 181 5.60 8.31 -8.26
C VAL A 181 5.95 7.34 -9.37
N GLN A 182 4.93 6.66 -9.92
CA GLN A 182 5.05 5.74 -11.04
C GLN A 182 3.89 5.94 -12.01
N VAL A 183 4.18 5.89 -13.31
CA VAL A 183 3.18 5.90 -14.39
C VAL A 183 3.25 4.55 -15.11
N ASN A 184 2.13 3.83 -15.17
CA ASN A 184 1.98 2.75 -16.14
C ASN A 184 1.64 3.38 -17.50
N THR A 185 2.50 3.26 -18.50
CA THR A 185 2.29 3.95 -19.78
C THR A 185 1.27 3.24 -20.65
N GLY A 186 0.26 4.01 -21.04
CA GLY A 186 -0.69 3.69 -22.09
C GLY A 186 -1.71 4.81 -22.25
N VAL A 187 -1.97 5.56 -21.18
CA VAL A 187 -2.95 6.65 -21.14
C VAL A 187 -2.43 7.73 -20.17
N GLN A 188 -2.48 9.01 -20.54
CA GLN A 188 -2.22 10.06 -19.55
C GLN A 188 -3.33 9.99 -18.51
N LEU A 189 -3.02 10.21 -17.23
CA LEU A 189 -3.99 10.16 -16.13
C LEU A 189 -5.29 10.93 -16.44
N LYS A 190 -5.20 12.06 -17.17
CA LYS A 190 -6.33 12.88 -17.68
C LYS A 190 -7.25 12.16 -18.68
N ASP A 191 -6.69 11.26 -19.49
CA ASP A 191 -7.35 10.50 -20.56
C ASP A 191 -7.89 9.15 -20.02
N THR A 192 -7.60 8.81 -18.75
CA THR A 192 -7.90 7.52 -18.12
C THR A 192 -9.37 7.38 -17.71
N PHE A 193 -10.11 8.48 -17.61
CA PHE A 193 -11.44 8.52 -16.98
C PHE A 193 -12.57 8.49 -17.98
N HIS A 194 -12.31 8.90 -19.21
CA HIS A 194 -13.26 8.74 -20.28
C HIS A 194 -13.18 7.30 -20.77
N GLU A 195 -14.32 6.62 -20.75
CA GLU A 195 -14.50 5.31 -21.37
C GLU A 195 -13.71 4.17 -20.68
N LYS A 196 -13.48 4.26 -19.36
CA LYS A 196 -12.90 3.16 -18.57
C LYS A 196 -13.53 3.02 -17.20
N ILE A 197 -13.50 1.81 -16.67
CA ILE A 197 -13.73 1.57 -15.24
C ILE A 197 -12.45 1.92 -14.48
N VAL A 198 -12.53 2.87 -13.54
CA VAL A 198 -11.38 3.30 -12.75
C VAL A 198 -11.48 2.74 -11.34
N ILE A 199 -10.45 2.00 -10.91
CA ILE A 199 -10.35 1.42 -9.58
C ILE A 199 -9.27 2.19 -8.83
N VAL A 200 -9.68 2.99 -7.85
CA VAL A 200 -8.76 3.73 -6.99
C VAL A 200 -8.51 2.93 -5.73
N TYR A 201 -7.26 2.48 -5.55
CA TYR A 201 -6.83 1.67 -4.42
C TYR A 201 -6.02 2.53 -3.46
N PHE A 202 -6.57 2.85 -2.30
CA PHE A 202 -5.92 3.60 -1.22
C PHE A 202 -5.14 2.65 -0.33
N TRP A 203 -3.84 2.88 -0.21
CA TRP A 203 -2.91 1.96 0.44
C TRP A 203 -1.75 2.69 1.11
N THR A 204 -1.06 1.97 1.99
CA THR A 204 0.23 2.40 2.55
C THR A 204 1.16 1.21 2.65
N PHE A 205 2.46 1.39 2.42
CA PHE A 205 3.38 0.26 2.25
C PHE A 205 3.75 -0.46 3.56
N SER A 206 3.62 0.19 4.73
CA SER A 206 3.93 -0.44 6.02
C SER A 206 2.72 -1.16 6.64
N ASP A 207 1.56 -1.20 5.98
CA ASP A 207 0.34 -1.80 6.51
C ASP A 207 0.10 -3.19 5.93
N ILE A 208 0.00 -4.20 6.81
CA ILE A 208 -0.09 -5.60 6.40
C ILE A 208 -1.38 -5.89 5.62
N HIS A 209 -2.50 -5.26 5.96
CA HIS A 209 -3.77 -5.47 5.26
C HIS A 209 -3.71 -4.90 3.84
N SER A 210 -3.02 -3.78 3.66
CA SER A 210 -2.71 -3.24 2.34
C SER A 210 -1.89 -4.26 1.54
N SER A 211 -0.77 -4.75 2.08
CA SER A 211 0.08 -5.74 1.41
C SER A 211 -0.64 -7.04 1.06
N ASN A 212 -1.51 -7.55 1.95
CA ASN A 212 -2.32 -8.74 1.69
C ASN A 212 -3.28 -8.57 0.51
N MET A 213 -3.92 -7.41 0.41
CA MET A 213 -4.84 -7.11 -0.69
C MET A 213 -4.09 -6.83 -2.01
N LEU A 214 -2.86 -6.32 -1.93
CA LEU A 214 -2.05 -5.87 -3.06
C LEU A 214 -1.86 -6.94 -4.13
N GLN A 215 -1.52 -8.18 -3.73
CA GLN A 215 -1.31 -9.28 -4.67
C GLN A 215 -2.57 -9.59 -5.50
N LYS A 216 -3.74 -9.51 -4.88
CA LYS A 216 -5.02 -9.69 -5.58
C LYS A 216 -5.32 -8.51 -6.50
N ILE A 217 -5.03 -7.27 -6.08
CA ILE A 217 -5.15 -6.08 -6.94
C ILE A 217 -4.22 -6.18 -8.17
N ILE A 218 -2.98 -6.67 -8.00
CA ILE A 218 -2.06 -6.95 -9.11
C ILE A 218 -2.65 -8.01 -10.06
N GLY A 219 -3.26 -9.07 -9.50
CA GLY A 219 -3.97 -10.09 -10.28
C GLY A 219 -5.14 -9.51 -11.09
N ILE A 220 -5.91 -8.59 -10.50
CA ILE A 220 -7.00 -7.87 -11.17
C ILE A 220 -6.44 -7.01 -12.31
N ASP A 221 -5.39 -6.23 -12.07
CA ASP A 221 -4.76 -5.39 -13.10
C ASP A 221 -4.35 -6.23 -14.32
N LYS A 222 -3.61 -7.32 -14.09
CA LYS A 222 -3.18 -8.23 -15.15
C LYS A 222 -4.33 -8.83 -15.96
N ARG A 223 -5.47 -9.13 -15.33
CA ARG A 223 -6.64 -9.74 -16.00
C ARG A 223 -7.46 -8.73 -16.78
N TYR A 224 -7.61 -7.50 -16.29
CA TYR A 224 -8.60 -6.54 -16.80
C TYR A 224 -8.02 -5.26 -17.40
N SER A 225 -6.70 -5.04 -17.38
CA SER A 225 -6.07 -3.85 -17.97
C SER A 225 -6.43 -3.66 -19.46
N ASN A 226 -6.59 -4.75 -20.19
CA ASN A 226 -6.97 -4.76 -21.61
C ASN A 226 -8.48 -4.85 -21.85
N SER A 227 -9.28 -4.95 -20.79
CA SER A 227 -10.75 -5.04 -20.86
C SER A 227 -11.42 -3.69 -20.59
N GLY A 228 -10.64 -2.61 -20.46
CA GLY A 228 -11.14 -1.27 -20.18
C GLY A 228 -11.35 -0.96 -18.70
N ALA A 229 -10.70 -1.73 -17.81
CA ALA A 229 -10.49 -1.32 -16.42
C ALA A 229 -9.06 -0.81 -16.22
N THR A 230 -8.87 0.07 -15.25
CA THR A 230 -7.55 0.59 -14.89
C THR A 230 -7.46 0.83 -13.39
N ILE A 231 -6.30 0.53 -12.80
CA ILE A 231 -6.05 0.73 -11.38
C ILE A 231 -5.16 1.96 -11.17
N ILE A 232 -5.50 2.76 -10.18
CA ILE A 232 -4.68 3.86 -9.66
C ILE A 232 -4.43 3.58 -8.18
N GLY A 233 -3.17 3.35 -7.81
CA GLY A 233 -2.76 3.25 -6.42
C GLY A 233 -2.57 4.64 -5.83
N VAL A 234 -3.38 5.03 -4.85
CA VAL A 234 -3.20 6.27 -4.10
C VAL A 234 -2.51 5.93 -2.78
N HIS A 235 -1.20 6.13 -2.76
CA HIS A 235 -0.40 5.96 -1.56
C HIS A 235 -0.73 7.07 -0.56
N SER A 236 -1.33 6.70 0.57
CA SER A 236 -1.74 7.62 1.63
C SER A 236 -0.96 7.25 2.90
N PRO A 237 0.00 8.07 3.36
CA PRO A 237 0.92 7.67 4.41
C PRO A 237 0.24 7.61 5.79
N LYS A 238 0.49 6.52 6.53
CA LYS A 238 0.13 6.33 7.94
C LYS A 238 1.22 6.88 8.87
N TYR A 239 2.48 6.81 8.45
CA TYR A 239 3.65 7.26 9.21
C TYR A 239 4.51 8.27 8.45
N GLU A 240 5.32 9.04 9.18
CA GLU A 240 6.12 10.13 8.60
C GLU A 240 7.15 9.63 7.57
N HIS A 241 7.76 8.46 7.81
CA HIS A 241 8.74 7.88 6.87
C HIS A 241 8.11 7.48 5.54
N GLU A 242 6.79 7.25 5.51
CA GLU A 242 6.06 6.88 4.30
C GLU A 242 5.83 8.08 3.39
N LYS A 243 5.95 9.31 3.89
CA LYS A 243 5.85 10.52 3.05
C LYS A 243 7.04 10.69 2.11
N ASN A 244 8.16 10.03 2.40
CA ASN A 244 9.35 10.13 1.57
C ASN A 244 9.15 9.37 0.26
N LYS A 245 9.15 10.11 -0.86
CA LYS A 245 9.00 9.57 -2.21
C LYS A 245 9.98 8.43 -2.53
N SER A 246 11.21 8.48 -2.03
CA SER A 246 12.18 7.40 -2.28
C SER A 246 11.76 6.08 -1.64
N ASN A 247 11.15 6.14 -0.45
CA ASN A 247 10.66 4.96 0.26
C ASN A 247 9.43 4.38 -0.44
N VAL A 248 8.50 5.25 -0.88
CA VAL A 248 7.35 4.83 -1.69
C VAL A 248 7.81 4.15 -2.97
N ARG A 249 8.80 4.74 -3.66
CA ARG A 249 9.38 4.15 -4.87
C ARG A 249 10.02 2.78 -4.59
N HIS A 250 10.78 2.67 -3.51
CA HIS A 250 11.40 1.43 -3.11
C HIS A 250 10.36 0.32 -2.89
N ALA A 251 9.26 0.64 -2.23
CA ALA A 251 8.14 -0.28 -2.02
C ALA A 251 7.41 -0.65 -3.33
N ILE A 252 7.24 0.30 -4.25
CA ILE A 252 6.68 0.05 -5.59
C ILE A 252 7.54 -0.97 -6.36
N GLU A 253 8.86 -0.79 -6.33
CA GLU A 253 9.83 -1.66 -6.99
C GLU A 253 9.90 -3.04 -6.29
N GLU A 254 9.85 -3.09 -4.96
CA GLU A 254 9.86 -4.32 -4.16
C GLU A 254 8.65 -5.19 -4.47
N GLN A 255 7.47 -4.58 -4.49
CA GLN A 255 6.20 -5.26 -4.70
C GLN A 255 5.85 -5.42 -6.19
N SER A 256 6.73 -4.97 -7.11
CA SER A 256 6.55 -5.05 -8.56
C SER A 256 5.20 -4.53 -9.03
N LEU A 257 4.77 -3.36 -8.53
CA LEU A 257 3.44 -2.83 -8.84
C LEU A 257 3.33 -2.46 -10.33
N PRO A 258 2.35 -3.00 -11.07
CA PRO A 258 2.24 -2.77 -12.51
C PRO A 258 1.48 -1.49 -12.87
N PHE A 259 0.74 -0.89 -11.93
CA PHE A 259 -0.18 0.22 -12.18
C PHE A 259 0.41 1.58 -11.77
N THR A 260 -0.31 2.65 -12.12
CA THR A 260 0.07 4.03 -11.78
C THR A 260 -0.09 4.28 -10.29
N VAL A 261 0.91 4.93 -9.67
CA VAL A 261 0.90 5.27 -8.25
C VAL A 261 1.04 6.78 -8.04
N ALA A 262 0.06 7.35 -7.35
CA ALA A 262 0.02 8.75 -6.91
C ALA A 262 0.25 8.83 -5.39
N ASN A 263 0.97 9.85 -4.94
CA ASN A 263 1.31 10.03 -3.53
C ASN A 263 0.47 11.14 -2.89
N ASP A 264 -0.43 10.77 -1.98
CA ASP A 264 -1.29 11.66 -1.19
C ASP A 264 -0.66 12.01 0.16
N ASN A 265 0.53 12.61 0.13
CA ASN A 265 1.29 12.96 1.33
C ASN A 265 0.53 13.85 2.34
N GLY A 266 -0.43 14.64 1.84
CA GLY A 266 -1.27 15.52 2.66
C GLY A 266 -2.56 14.86 3.17
N LEU A 267 -2.83 13.61 2.78
CA LEU A 267 -4.10 12.92 3.00
C LEU A 267 -5.29 13.74 2.47
N GLN A 268 -5.11 14.48 1.37
CA GLN A 268 -6.13 15.37 0.83
C GLN A 268 -7.25 14.58 0.18
N VAL A 269 -6.90 13.59 -0.65
CA VAL A 269 -7.86 12.72 -1.33
C VAL A 269 -8.44 11.74 -0.31
N TRP A 270 -7.58 11.13 0.53
CA TRP A 270 -7.99 10.26 1.62
C TRP A 270 -9.10 10.88 2.47
N LYS A 271 -8.90 12.13 2.93
CA LYS A 271 -9.90 12.86 3.74
C LYS A 271 -11.13 13.27 2.96
N GLN A 272 -10.99 13.65 1.68
CA GLN A 272 -12.14 14.02 0.86
C GLN A 272 -13.05 12.85 0.58
N VAL A 273 -12.47 11.69 0.25
CA VAL A 273 -13.20 10.41 0.13
C VAL A 273 -13.68 9.94 1.50
N GLY A 274 -13.20 10.53 2.59
CA GLY A 274 -13.59 10.14 3.94
C GLY A 274 -13.13 8.74 4.32
N CYS A 275 -12.06 8.21 3.70
CA CYS A 275 -11.52 6.88 3.97
C CYS A 275 -11.25 6.69 5.48
N GLN A 276 -11.72 5.57 6.03
CA GLN A 276 -11.58 5.29 7.47
C GLN A 276 -10.55 4.20 7.77
N ILE A 277 -10.29 3.30 6.81
CA ILE A 277 -9.47 2.10 7.02
C ILE A 277 -8.60 1.80 5.81
N TYR A 278 -7.41 1.27 6.07
CA TYR A 278 -6.55 0.70 5.04
C TYR A 278 -6.83 -0.80 4.88
N PRO A 279 -6.82 -1.33 3.65
CA PRO A 279 -6.96 -0.61 2.38
C PRO A 279 -8.39 -0.12 2.15
N THR A 280 -8.58 0.88 1.29
CA THR A 280 -9.91 1.24 0.76
C THR A 280 -9.87 1.21 -0.77
N VAL A 281 -10.91 0.68 -1.41
CA VAL A 281 -11.06 0.69 -2.87
C VAL A 281 -12.31 1.48 -3.26
N LEU A 282 -12.16 2.42 -4.17
CA LEU A 282 -13.27 3.17 -4.78
C LEU A 282 -13.32 2.84 -6.28
N VAL A 283 -14.49 2.44 -6.77
CA VAL A 283 -14.71 2.06 -8.17
C VAL A 283 -15.56 3.11 -8.86
N PHE A 284 -15.12 3.61 -10.00
CA PHE A 284 -15.83 4.55 -10.85
C PHE A 284 -16.17 3.93 -12.21
N GLY A 285 -17.33 4.29 -12.74
CA GLY A 285 -17.75 4.01 -14.11
C GLY A 285 -17.09 4.91 -15.15
N PRO A 286 -17.35 4.68 -16.45
CA PRO A 286 -16.73 5.38 -17.58
C PRO A 286 -17.13 6.87 -17.72
N ASP A 287 -18.14 7.31 -16.96
CA ASP A 287 -18.59 8.70 -16.86
C ASP A 287 -18.19 9.34 -15.53
N ALA A 288 -17.23 8.73 -14.82
CA ALA A 288 -16.79 9.09 -13.47
C ALA A 288 -17.88 8.97 -12.38
N TYR A 289 -18.99 8.28 -12.65
CA TYR A 289 -19.98 7.99 -11.62
C TYR A 289 -19.45 6.93 -10.64
N PRO A 290 -19.60 7.11 -9.32
CA PRO A 290 -19.11 6.13 -8.36
C PRO A 290 -20.03 4.91 -8.36
N ILE A 291 -19.44 3.72 -8.39
CA ILE A 291 -20.15 2.44 -8.39
C ILE A 291 -20.10 1.80 -7.00
N PHE A 292 -18.90 1.65 -6.43
CA PHE A 292 -18.72 0.99 -5.13
C PHE A 292 -17.58 1.58 -4.32
N ILE A 293 -17.73 1.54 -3.00
CA ILE A 293 -16.63 1.74 -2.05
C ILE A 293 -16.47 0.50 -1.16
N PHE A 294 -15.27 -0.06 -1.15
CA PHE A 294 -14.91 -1.24 -0.36
C PHE A 294 -13.87 -0.86 0.68
N GLU A 295 -14.16 -1.12 1.95
CA GLU A 295 -13.30 -0.74 3.07
C GLU A 295 -12.76 -1.98 3.78
N GLY A 296 -11.44 -2.15 3.80
CA GLY A 296 -10.74 -3.29 4.40
C GLY A 296 -10.43 -4.43 3.43
N GLU A 297 -9.48 -5.31 3.81
CA GLU A 297 -8.92 -6.35 2.93
C GLU A 297 -9.93 -7.44 2.51
N ASN A 298 -11.00 -7.64 3.29
CA ASN A 298 -11.96 -8.73 3.10
C ASN A 298 -12.89 -8.54 1.90
N HIS A 299 -12.92 -7.35 1.30
CA HIS A 299 -13.84 -7.03 0.21
C HIS A 299 -13.27 -7.23 -1.19
N VAL A 300 -12.00 -7.62 -1.29
CA VAL A 300 -11.35 -7.87 -2.58
C VAL A 300 -12.03 -8.97 -3.41
N GLN A 301 -12.57 -10.00 -2.76
CA GLN A 301 -13.30 -11.07 -3.43
C GLN A 301 -14.59 -10.56 -4.08
N HIS A 302 -15.26 -9.61 -3.41
CA HIS A 302 -16.42 -8.94 -3.97
C HIS A 302 -16.01 -8.13 -5.20
N LEU A 303 -14.95 -7.31 -5.11
CA LEU A 303 -14.42 -6.57 -6.26
C LEU A 303 -14.14 -7.49 -7.46
N GLU A 304 -13.51 -8.65 -7.25
CA GLU A 304 -13.26 -9.65 -8.31
C GLU A 304 -14.55 -10.22 -8.90
N ALA A 305 -15.57 -10.49 -8.08
CA ALA A 305 -16.86 -10.99 -8.54
C ALA A 305 -17.67 -9.94 -9.32
N PHE A 306 -17.52 -8.66 -8.96
CA PHE A 306 -18.26 -7.54 -9.57
C PHE A 306 -17.66 -6.99 -10.83
N LEU A 307 -16.35 -7.10 -11.00
CA LEU A 307 -15.70 -6.49 -12.14
C LEU A 307 -16.18 -7.06 -13.50
N PRO A 308 -16.38 -8.38 -13.68
CA PRO A 308 -16.96 -8.92 -14.92
C PRO A 308 -18.35 -8.35 -15.28
N PRO A 309 -19.37 -8.37 -14.39
CA PRO A 309 -20.67 -7.81 -14.73
C PRO A 309 -20.64 -6.28 -14.91
N ILE A 310 -19.82 -5.52 -14.13
CA ILE A 310 -19.61 -4.08 -14.37
C ILE A 310 -19.10 -3.84 -15.80
N LEU A 311 -18.05 -4.57 -16.20
CA LEU A 311 -17.46 -4.45 -17.54
C LEU A 311 -18.45 -4.87 -18.65
N ALA A 312 -19.31 -5.85 -18.38
CA ALA A 312 -20.35 -6.26 -19.32
C ALA A 312 -21.42 -5.17 -19.49
N HIS A 313 -21.88 -4.56 -18.39
CA HIS A 313 -22.86 -3.47 -18.37
C HIS A 313 -22.34 -2.26 -19.17
N TYR A 314 -21.10 -1.84 -18.91
CA TYR A 314 -20.51 -0.66 -19.55
C TYR A 314 -19.79 -0.95 -20.87
N LYS A 315 -19.94 -2.15 -21.45
CA LYS A 315 -19.18 -2.58 -22.64
C LYS A 315 -19.29 -1.62 -23.84
N SER A 316 -20.43 -0.96 -24.03
CA SER A 316 -20.65 0.02 -25.11
C SER A 316 -20.05 1.40 -24.82
N SER A 317 -19.78 1.68 -23.54
CA SER A 317 -19.26 2.97 -23.06
C SER A 317 -17.77 2.90 -22.70
N VAL A 318 -17.20 1.69 -22.67
CA VAL A 318 -15.81 1.45 -22.30
C VAL A 318 -14.98 1.13 -23.54
N HIS A 319 -13.89 1.89 -23.74
CA HIS A 319 -12.92 1.66 -24.79
C HIS A 319 -11.73 0.87 -24.23
N ALA A 320 -11.62 -0.39 -24.66
CA ALA A 320 -10.41 -1.18 -24.47
C ALA A 320 -9.26 -0.55 -25.26
N THR A 321 -8.40 0.21 -24.57
CA THR A 321 -7.11 0.62 -25.11
C THR A 321 -6.11 -0.49 -24.80
N PRO A 322 -5.33 -0.98 -25.78
CA PRO A 322 -4.23 -1.87 -25.48
C PRO A 322 -3.33 -1.19 -24.46
N SER A 323 -3.06 -1.82 -23.31
CA SER A 323 -2.00 -1.33 -22.42
C SER A 323 -0.72 -1.27 -23.24
N GLY A 324 -0.25 -0.06 -23.53
CA GLY A 324 1.06 0.15 -24.13
C GLY A 324 2.10 -0.55 -23.26
N SER A 325 3.15 -1.09 -23.90
CA SER A 325 4.31 -1.65 -23.20
C SER A 325 4.72 -0.74 -22.04
N LEU A 326 4.93 -1.33 -20.87
CA LEU A 326 5.34 -0.70 -19.62
C LEU A 326 6.61 0.12 -19.85
N SER A 327 6.47 1.36 -20.28
CA SER A 327 7.52 2.34 -20.38
C SER A 327 7.53 3.05 -19.05
N ILE A 328 8.24 2.48 -18.08
CA ILE A 328 8.59 3.18 -16.86
C ILE A 328 9.23 4.49 -17.33
N LYS A 329 8.50 5.61 -17.32
CA LYS A 329 9.08 6.93 -17.53
C LYS A 329 9.84 7.23 -16.25
N THR A 330 11.01 6.63 -16.18
CA THR A 330 12.01 6.96 -15.19
C THR A 330 12.29 8.46 -15.33
N SER A 331 12.12 9.19 -14.23
CA SER A 331 12.52 10.59 -14.19
C SER A 331 14.03 10.69 -14.43
N PRO A 332 14.57 11.80 -14.95
CA PRO A 332 16.01 11.96 -15.17
C PRO A 332 16.88 11.68 -13.91
N GLU A 333 16.30 11.81 -12.71
CA GLU A 333 16.97 11.47 -11.44
C GLU A 333 17.20 9.96 -11.28
N ASP A 334 16.39 9.12 -11.94
CA ASP A 334 16.44 7.65 -11.84
C ASP A 334 17.60 7.04 -12.65
N MET A 335 18.22 7.80 -13.55
CA MET A 335 19.38 7.34 -14.33
C MET A 335 20.68 7.33 -13.51
N ILE A 336 20.72 8.04 -12.37
CA ILE A 336 21.96 8.24 -11.60
C ILE A 336 22.22 7.07 -10.64
N THR A 337 21.21 6.26 -10.31
CA THR A 337 21.30 5.13 -9.37
C THR A 337 21.22 3.76 -10.04
N ASN A 338 21.63 3.64 -11.31
CA ASN A 338 21.89 2.33 -11.94
C ASN A 338 23.14 1.67 -11.32
N VAL A 339 23.10 1.45 -10.00
CA VAL A 339 23.81 0.33 -9.39
C VAL A 339 23.29 -0.89 -10.13
N VAL A 340 24.19 -1.66 -10.73
CA VAL A 340 23.88 -2.93 -11.37
C VAL A 340 23.14 -3.80 -10.34
N LYS A 341 21.81 -3.78 -10.35
CA LYS A 341 21.00 -4.67 -9.52
C LYS A 341 21.26 -6.06 -10.08
N SER A 342 22.02 -6.87 -9.35
CA SER A 342 22.09 -8.30 -9.66
C SER A 342 20.68 -8.84 -9.51
N PRO A 343 20.10 -9.50 -10.54
CA PRO A 343 18.74 -10.03 -10.46
C PRO A 343 18.58 -11.02 -9.29
N THR A 344 19.69 -11.61 -8.83
CA THR A 344 19.76 -12.60 -7.75
C THR A 344 19.77 -12.00 -6.34
N PHE A 345 20.12 -10.72 -6.17
CA PHE A 345 20.33 -10.12 -4.84
C PHE A 345 19.43 -8.91 -4.61
N THR A 346 18.12 -9.10 -4.78
CA THR A 346 17.15 -8.00 -4.69
C THR A 346 16.34 -8.11 -3.40
N TYR A 347 16.35 -7.04 -2.58
CA TYR A 347 15.60 -6.94 -1.31
C TYR A 347 15.88 -8.07 -0.29
N PRO A 348 17.09 -8.14 0.29
CA PRO A 348 17.35 -9.05 1.42
C PRO A 348 16.44 -8.67 2.61
N SER A 349 15.63 -9.61 3.09
CA SER A 349 14.65 -9.36 4.14
C SER A 349 15.08 -9.91 5.50
N HIS A 350 15.55 -11.16 5.56
CA HIS A 350 15.93 -11.86 6.78
C HIS A 350 17.25 -12.60 6.62
N LEU A 351 17.91 -12.84 7.74
CA LEU A 351 19.16 -13.55 7.85
C LEU A 351 19.08 -14.49 9.04
N CYS A 352 19.52 -15.74 8.86
CA CYS A 352 19.80 -16.65 9.96
C CYS A 352 21.16 -17.34 9.77
N ILE A 353 21.66 -17.92 10.85
CA ILE A 353 22.86 -18.77 10.83
C ILE A 353 22.39 -20.21 10.95
N THR A 354 22.85 -21.06 10.04
CA THR A 354 22.57 -22.50 10.06
C THR A 354 23.43 -23.21 11.09
N SER A 355 23.06 -24.44 11.45
CA SER A 355 23.78 -25.24 12.46
C SER A 355 25.23 -25.58 12.08
N ASN A 356 25.58 -25.54 10.79
CA ASN A 356 26.94 -25.71 10.28
C ASN A 356 27.72 -24.38 10.14
N GLY A 357 27.17 -23.26 10.63
CA GLY A 357 27.83 -21.95 10.65
C GLY A 357 27.75 -21.14 9.36
N GLN A 358 26.89 -21.53 8.41
CA GLN A 358 26.64 -20.78 7.18
C GLN A 358 25.57 -19.71 7.41
N LEU A 359 25.58 -18.67 6.59
CA LEU A 359 24.54 -17.64 6.54
C LEU A 359 23.47 -18.06 5.54
N CYS A 360 22.22 -18.04 5.95
CA CYS A 360 21.07 -18.17 5.06
C CYS A 360 20.34 -16.83 5.01
N ILE A 361 20.26 -16.23 3.83
CA ILE A 361 19.64 -14.92 3.60
C ILE A 361 18.44 -15.11 2.70
N SER A 362 17.29 -14.57 3.10
CA SER A 362 16.11 -14.49 2.24
C SER A 362 16.16 -13.24 1.38
N PHE A 363 16.07 -13.41 0.07
CA PHE A 363 15.97 -12.32 -0.91
C PHE A 363 14.54 -12.26 -1.45
N ALA A 364 13.69 -11.49 -0.76
CA ALA A 364 12.26 -11.42 -1.04
C ALA A 364 11.96 -10.88 -2.45
N GLY A 365 12.80 -9.97 -2.96
CA GLY A 365 12.61 -9.39 -4.29
C GLY A 365 12.96 -10.32 -5.45
N SER A 366 13.68 -11.41 -5.18
CA SER A 366 14.04 -12.42 -6.20
C SER A 366 13.43 -13.79 -5.90
N ASN A 367 12.54 -13.92 -4.92
CA ASN A 367 11.91 -15.18 -4.50
C ASN A 367 12.93 -16.31 -4.31
N GLN A 368 14.04 -16.01 -3.63
CA GLN A 368 15.17 -16.93 -3.47
C GLN A 368 15.75 -16.87 -2.06
N LEU A 369 16.31 -17.99 -1.61
CA LEU A 369 17.19 -18.06 -0.44
C LEU A 369 18.63 -18.27 -0.91
N ILE A 370 19.57 -17.63 -0.23
CA ILE A 370 20.99 -17.78 -0.55
C ILE A 370 21.72 -18.27 0.68
N LEU A 371 22.39 -19.40 0.52
CA LEU A 371 23.28 -19.96 1.50
C LEU A 371 24.71 -19.53 1.16
N CYS A 372 25.39 -18.86 2.09
CA CYS A 372 26.77 -18.43 1.91
C CYS A 372 27.61 -18.68 3.17
N GLU A 373 28.92 -18.80 2.98
CA GLU A 373 29.87 -18.79 4.08
C GLU A 373 29.92 -17.40 4.74
N ILE A 374 30.45 -17.30 5.95
CA ILE A 374 30.57 -16.03 6.70
C ILE A 374 31.44 -15.00 5.95
N ASP A 375 32.36 -15.46 5.10
CA ASP A 375 33.17 -14.59 4.24
C ASP A 375 32.43 -14.07 2.99
N GLY A 376 31.15 -14.43 2.83
CA GLY A 376 30.28 -14.02 1.73
C GLY A 376 30.36 -14.92 0.50
N LYS A 377 31.13 -16.01 0.51
CA LYS A 377 31.16 -16.96 -0.60
C LYS A 377 29.81 -17.70 -0.71
N VAL A 378 29.11 -17.50 -1.83
CA VAL A 378 27.86 -18.22 -2.12
C VAL A 378 28.14 -19.71 -2.26
N VAL A 379 27.42 -20.51 -1.49
CA VAL A 379 27.45 -21.97 -1.49
C VAL A 379 26.34 -22.51 -2.37
N GLU A 380 25.12 -22.01 -2.18
CA GLU A 380 23.93 -22.48 -2.89
C GLU A 380 22.89 -21.36 -3.02
N VAL A 381 22.12 -21.40 -4.10
CA VAL A 381 20.94 -20.56 -4.30
C VAL A 381 19.73 -21.49 -4.39
N VAL A 382 18.76 -21.27 -3.52
CA VAL A 382 17.53 -22.06 -3.42
C VAL A 382 16.38 -21.23 -3.99
N GLY A 383 15.60 -21.84 -4.87
CA GLY A 383 14.47 -21.20 -5.54
C GLY A 383 14.75 -20.88 -7.01
N ASN A 384 13.75 -21.11 -7.86
CA ASN A 384 13.84 -20.86 -9.31
C ASN A 384 13.70 -19.37 -9.69
N GLY A 385 13.40 -18.51 -8.70
CA GLY A 385 13.22 -17.06 -8.85
C GLY A 385 11.80 -16.61 -9.20
N HIS A 386 10.89 -17.56 -9.44
CA HIS A 386 9.47 -17.30 -9.66
C HIS A 386 8.71 -17.34 -8.32
N PRO A 387 7.71 -16.46 -8.16
CA PRO A 387 6.86 -16.50 -6.99
C PRO A 387 5.94 -17.73 -7.06
N GLY A 388 5.83 -18.48 -5.98
CA GLY A 388 5.02 -19.70 -5.96
C GLY A 388 5.13 -20.52 -4.68
N MET A 389 4.54 -21.71 -4.70
CA MET A 389 4.50 -22.64 -3.56
C MET A 389 4.93 -24.04 -4.01
N ALA A 390 5.67 -24.13 -5.11
CA ALA A 390 6.12 -25.40 -5.65
C ALA A 390 7.26 -25.96 -4.78
N ASP A 391 7.05 -27.14 -4.22
CA ASP A 391 8.11 -27.91 -3.58
C ASP A 391 8.91 -28.71 -4.63
N GLY A 392 10.12 -29.14 -4.29
CA GLY A 392 10.90 -30.02 -5.15
C GLY A 392 12.39 -29.96 -4.85
N GLU A 393 13.19 -30.22 -5.88
CA GLU A 393 14.63 -29.97 -5.79
C GLU A 393 14.93 -28.48 -5.60
N VAL A 394 16.11 -28.16 -5.05
CA VAL A 394 16.55 -26.79 -4.73
C VAL A 394 16.29 -25.78 -5.85
N GLN A 395 16.52 -26.17 -7.10
CA GLN A 395 16.38 -25.30 -8.28
C GLN A 395 14.95 -25.22 -8.83
N GLN A 396 14.04 -26.07 -8.34
CA GLN A 396 12.63 -26.12 -8.75
C GLN A 396 11.71 -25.45 -7.75
N ALA A 397 12.17 -25.28 -6.50
CA ALA A 397 11.39 -24.64 -5.45
C ALA A 397 10.94 -23.23 -5.85
N GLU A 398 9.75 -22.84 -5.42
CA GLU A 398 9.18 -21.49 -5.58
C GLU A 398 8.79 -20.94 -4.20
N PHE A 399 8.94 -19.62 -4.02
CA PHE A 399 8.70 -18.92 -2.75
C PHE A 399 7.72 -17.76 -2.88
#